data_AF-A0A920SJP5-F1
#
_entry.id   AF-A0A920SJP5-F1
#
_cell.length_a   1.000
_cell.length_b   1.000
_cell.length_c   1.000
_cell.angle_alpha   90.00
_cell.angle_beta   90.00
_cell.angle_gamma   90.00
#
_symmetry.space_group_name_H-M   'P 1'
#
loop_
_entity.id
_entity.type
_entity.pdbx_description
1 polymer ?
#
loop_
_entity_poly.entity_id
_entity_poly.type
_entity_poly.pdbx_seq_one_letter_code
_entity_poly.pdbx_strand_id
1 'polypeptide(L)'
;MDDFWGQREWDVFEYNIRRVYPDHPIVDITLDHPIYSAYYDIEEVKQVPAIGRAMYPAECYGCVPYVKGIYDEDGRLVVIINFNTDLGDAWEWAEDPRYPLEYSTYAYEMGANMIVYAMSH
;
A
#
# COMPACT_ATOMS: atom_id res chain seq x y z
N MET A 1 2.31 -5.48 -3.12
CA MET A 1 1.41 -6.38 -2.36
C MET A 1 0.42 -5.49 -1.66
N ASP A 2 -0.85 -5.84 -1.73
CA ASP A 2 -1.98 -4.99 -1.35
C ASP A 2 -3.08 -5.88 -0.77
N ASP A 3 -4.16 -5.27 -0.26
CA ASP A 3 -5.33 -5.96 0.29
C ASP A 3 -5.00 -6.78 1.56
N PHE A 4 -4.66 -6.03 2.62
CA PHE A 4 -4.46 -6.58 3.97
C PHE A 4 -5.42 -5.93 4.94
N TRP A 5 -6.29 -6.73 5.57
CA TRP A 5 -7.28 -6.26 6.56
C TRP A 5 -7.00 -6.73 7.99
N GLY A 6 -5.80 -7.23 8.25
CA GLY A 6 -5.35 -7.58 9.59
C GLY A 6 -4.29 -8.67 9.64
N GLN A 7 -4.17 -9.25 10.84
CA GLN A 7 -3.10 -10.17 11.18
C GLN A 7 -3.18 -11.50 10.41
N ARG A 8 -4.38 -11.96 10.05
CA ARG A 8 -4.54 -13.27 9.41
C ARG A 8 -3.93 -13.27 8.01
N GLU A 9 -4.27 -12.27 7.21
CA GLU A 9 -3.77 -12.07 5.86
C GLU A 9 -2.25 -11.83 5.91
N TRP A 10 -1.82 -11.03 6.89
CA TRP A 10 -0.40 -10.79 7.17
C TRP A 10 0.38 -12.08 7.43
N ASP A 11 -0.08 -12.92 8.34
CA ASP A 11 0.64 -14.13 8.76
C ASP A 11 0.86 -15.08 7.57
N VAL A 12 -0.14 -15.20 6.69
CA VAL A 12 -0.05 -16.01 5.47
C VAL A 12 0.94 -15.40 4.48
N PHE A 13 0.89 -14.10 4.28
CA PHE A 13 1.83 -13.40 3.41
C PHE A 13 3.26 -13.51 3.94
N GLU A 14 3.48 -13.19 5.21
CA GLU A 14 4.79 -13.20 5.87
C GLU A 14 5.41 -14.61 5.83
N TYR A 15 4.61 -15.64 6.10
CA TYR A 15 5.07 -17.04 5.98
C TYR A 15 5.59 -17.36 4.58
N ASN A 16 4.92 -16.88 3.52
CA ASN A 16 5.31 -17.19 2.15
C ASN A 16 6.44 -16.28 1.64
N ILE A 17 6.42 -14.98 1.94
CA ILE A 17 7.44 -14.06 1.46
C ILE A 17 8.80 -14.35 2.07
N ARG A 18 8.86 -14.82 3.33
CA ARG A 18 10.11 -15.29 3.97
C ARG A 18 10.70 -16.54 3.32
N ARG A 19 9.95 -17.25 2.47
CA ARG A 19 10.50 -18.37 1.68
C ARG A 19 11.15 -17.89 0.38
N VAL A 20 10.74 -16.71 -0.10
CA VAL A 20 11.30 -16.07 -1.29
C VAL A 20 12.50 -15.20 -0.91
N TYR A 21 12.38 -14.45 0.18
CA TYR A 21 13.40 -13.56 0.73
C TYR A 21 13.68 -13.90 2.22
N PRO A 22 14.38 -15.01 2.50
CA PRO A 22 14.60 -15.48 3.88
C PRO A 22 15.48 -14.55 4.72
N ASP A 23 16.44 -13.88 4.08
CA ASP A 23 17.46 -13.08 4.76
C ASP A 23 17.23 -11.56 4.63
N HIS A 24 16.11 -11.14 4.03
CA HIS A 24 15.79 -9.72 3.87
C HIS A 24 14.64 -9.32 4.80
N PRO A 25 14.86 -8.37 5.72
CA PRO A 25 13.83 -7.96 6.66
C PRO A 25 12.71 -7.20 5.96
N ILE A 26 11.50 -7.37 6.48
CA ILE A 26 10.37 -6.49 6.16
C ILE A 26 10.50 -5.26 7.07
N VAL A 27 10.63 -4.08 6.48
CA VAL A 27 10.83 -2.81 7.20
C VAL A 27 9.72 -1.82 6.89
N ASP A 28 9.48 -0.88 7.81
CA ASP A 28 8.57 0.23 7.55
C ASP A 28 9.15 1.21 6.53
N ILE A 29 8.30 1.71 5.64
CA ILE A 29 8.63 2.75 4.67
C ILE A 29 8.01 4.05 5.18
N THR A 30 8.87 5.01 5.53
CA THR A 30 8.47 6.31 6.08
C THR A 30 8.23 7.33 4.95
N LEU A 31 7.46 8.39 5.23
CA LEU A 31 7.03 9.38 4.24
C LEU A 31 8.18 10.15 3.57
N ASP A 32 9.39 10.15 4.15
CA ASP A 32 10.60 10.70 3.53
C ASP A 32 11.20 9.81 2.43
N HIS A 33 10.70 8.57 2.26
CA HIS A 33 11.17 7.66 1.22
C HIS A 33 10.77 8.16 -0.18
N PRO A 34 11.65 8.05 -1.21
CA PRO A 34 11.37 8.58 -2.56
C PRO A 34 10.14 7.96 -3.24
N ILE A 35 9.66 6.81 -2.79
CA ILE A 35 8.39 6.22 -3.26
C ILE A 35 7.19 7.17 -3.08
N TYR A 36 7.24 8.09 -2.12
CA TYR A 36 6.16 9.04 -1.86
C TYR A 36 6.30 10.35 -2.64
N SER A 37 7.39 10.54 -3.39
CA SER A 37 7.68 11.76 -4.17
C SER A 37 8.24 11.47 -5.57
N ALA A 38 8.15 10.22 -6.05
CA ALA A 38 8.72 9.82 -7.33
C ALA A 38 8.08 10.54 -8.53
N TYR A 39 6.79 10.87 -8.44
CA TYR A 39 6.06 11.63 -9.46
C TYR A 39 5.02 12.59 -8.87
N TYR A 40 4.19 12.10 -7.94
CA TYR A 40 3.30 12.89 -7.08
C TYR A 40 3.87 12.97 -5.67
N ASP A 41 3.56 14.06 -4.96
CA ASP A 41 3.88 14.24 -3.55
C ASP A 41 2.77 13.67 -2.66
N ILE A 42 3.09 12.64 -1.89
CA ILE A 42 2.18 11.96 -0.97
C ILE A 42 2.60 12.28 0.46
N GLU A 43 1.75 13.04 1.17
CA GLU A 43 2.01 13.50 2.54
C GLU A 43 1.37 12.62 3.61
N GLU A 44 0.50 11.68 3.22
CA GLU A 44 -0.23 10.80 4.14
C GLU A 44 -0.49 9.44 3.50
N VAL A 45 -0.31 8.37 4.27
CA VAL A 45 -0.78 7.03 3.90
C VAL A 45 -2.24 6.91 4.33
N LYS A 46 -3.15 6.86 3.35
CA LYS A 46 -4.59 6.74 3.63
C LYS A 46 -5.00 5.28 3.80
N GLN A 47 -5.93 5.06 4.72
CA GLN A 47 -6.62 3.78 4.86
C GLN A 47 -7.78 3.75 3.88
N VAL A 48 -7.58 3.12 2.72
CA VAL A 48 -8.64 2.99 1.72
C VAL A 48 -9.76 2.08 2.27
N PRO A 49 -11.04 2.47 2.19
CA PRO A 49 -12.16 1.66 2.66
C PRO A 49 -12.66 0.70 1.58
N ALA A 50 -13.20 -0.45 1.99
CA ALA A 50 -13.85 -1.37 1.07
C ALA A 50 -15.20 -0.85 0.54
N ILE A 51 -15.64 -1.41 -0.59
CA ILE A 51 -16.96 -1.10 -1.16
C ILE A 51 -18.09 -1.31 -0.14
N GLY A 52 -19.05 -0.38 -0.15
CA GLY A 52 -20.20 -0.41 0.75
C GLY A 52 -19.88 0.05 2.17
N ARG A 53 -18.59 0.23 2.49
CA ARG A 53 -18.08 0.86 3.70
C ARG A 53 -17.42 2.21 3.42
N ALA A 54 -17.50 2.73 2.20
CA ALA A 54 -16.95 4.05 1.88
C ALA A 54 -17.48 5.20 2.79
N MET A 55 -18.66 5.05 3.39
CA MET A 55 -19.22 5.99 4.38
C MET A 55 -18.99 5.61 5.87
N TYR A 56 -18.36 4.47 6.14
CA TYR A 56 -18.09 3.96 7.49
C TYR A 56 -16.65 3.44 7.57
N PRO A 57 -15.81 3.89 8.51
CA PRO A 57 -14.39 3.54 8.50
C PRO A 57 -14.20 2.01 8.49
N ALA A 58 -13.69 1.54 7.34
CA ALA A 58 -12.99 0.27 7.13
C ALA A 58 -13.76 -1.06 7.26
N GLU A 59 -13.19 -2.09 6.65
CA GLU A 59 -13.43 -3.48 7.09
C GLU A 59 -12.85 -3.75 8.49
N CYS A 60 -11.98 -2.88 9.00
CA CYS A 60 -11.43 -2.97 10.35
C CYS A 60 -11.31 -1.61 11.08
N TYR A 61 -12.07 -1.45 12.18
CA TYR A 61 -12.08 -0.22 12.98
C TYR A 61 -10.80 -0.07 13.80
N GLY A 62 -10.08 1.05 13.67
CA GLY A 62 -8.84 1.33 14.39
C GLY A 62 -7.57 0.76 13.75
N CYS A 63 -7.66 0.30 12.50
CA CYS A 63 -6.52 -0.11 11.71
C CYS A 63 -5.71 1.10 11.24
N VAL A 64 -4.47 1.20 11.69
CA VAL A 64 -3.52 2.20 11.19
C VAL A 64 -2.95 1.69 9.86
N PRO A 65 -3.06 2.43 8.76
CA PRO A 65 -2.45 2.06 7.50
C PRO A 65 -0.95 2.33 7.55
N TYR A 66 -0.15 1.46 6.95
CA TYR A 66 1.30 1.64 6.84
C TYR A 66 1.83 0.93 5.61
N VAL A 67 2.92 1.45 5.05
CA VAL A 67 3.61 0.81 3.94
C VAL A 67 4.88 0.16 4.47
N LYS A 68 5.12 -1.07 4.04
CA LYS A 68 6.34 -1.81 4.32
C LYS A 68 7.07 -2.16 3.04
N GLY A 69 8.35 -2.48 3.18
CA GLY A 69 9.21 -2.84 2.08
C GLY A 69 10.18 -3.96 2.41
N ILE A 70 10.68 -4.59 1.35
CA ILE A 70 11.85 -5.49 1.39
C ILE A 70 12.87 -4.94 0.39
N TYR A 71 14.10 -4.80 0.84
CA TYR A 71 15.22 -4.34 0.01
C TYR A 71 16.14 -5.51 -0.36
N ASP A 72 16.68 -5.51 -1.57
CA ASP A 72 17.73 -6.44 -1.98
C ASP A 72 19.13 -6.05 -1.46
N GLU A 73 20.15 -6.81 -1.84
CA GLU A 73 21.54 -6.57 -1.41
C GLU A 73 22.13 -5.26 -1.97
N ASP A 74 21.61 -4.79 -3.11
CA ASP A 74 22.02 -3.53 -3.75
C ASP A 74 21.29 -2.32 -3.14
N GLY A 75 20.40 -2.54 -2.17
CA GLY A 75 19.59 -1.50 -1.54
C GLY A 75 18.39 -1.05 -2.38
N ARG A 76 17.97 -1.85 -3.36
CA ARG A 76 16.76 -1.56 -4.16
C ARG A 76 15.52 -2.11 -3.46
N LEU A 77 14.44 -1.33 -3.48
CA LEU A 77 13.14 -1.78 -2.98
C LEU A 77 12.54 -2.78 -3.97
N VAL A 78 12.50 -4.06 -3.60
CA VAL A 78 12.04 -5.16 -4.49
C VAL A 78 10.62 -5.64 -4.17
N VAL A 79 10.13 -5.36 -2.97
CA VAL A 79 8.75 -5.61 -2.59
C VAL A 79 8.21 -4.39 -1.85
N ILE A 80 7.06 -3.89 -2.27
CA ILE A 80 6.25 -2.93 -1.52
C ILE A 80 4.99 -3.61 -1.02
N ILE A 81 4.59 -3.29 0.20
CA ILE A 81 3.46 -3.91 0.89
C ILE A 81 2.61 -2.80 1.50
N ASN A 82 1.39 -2.59 1.01
CA ASN A 82 0.47 -1.64 1.60
C ASN A 82 -0.41 -2.39 2.61
N PHE A 83 -0.24 -2.09 3.89
CA PHE A 83 -0.93 -2.78 4.96
C PHE A 83 -2.11 -1.97 5.50
N ASN A 84 -3.21 -2.64 5.87
CA ASN A 84 -4.44 -2.00 6.34
C ASN A 84 -4.98 -0.97 5.33
N THR A 85 -4.68 -1.18 4.06
CA THR A 85 -5.20 -0.40 2.95
C THR A 85 -5.29 -1.32 1.73
N ASP A 86 -6.23 -0.98 0.86
CA ASP A 86 -6.50 -1.70 -0.38
C ASP A 86 -6.58 -0.67 -1.51
N LEU A 87 -5.45 -0.41 -2.15
CA LEU A 87 -5.40 0.50 -3.29
C LEU A 87 -6.21 -0.05 -4.47
N GLY A 88 -6.27 -1.39 -4.59
CA GLY A 88 -7.08 -2.10 -5.58
C GLY A 88 -8.54 -1.70 -5.53
N ASP A 89 -9.16 -1.72 -4.35
CA ASP A 89 -10.55 -1.30 -4.18
C ASP A 89 -10.77 0.15 -4.66
N ALA A 90 -9.85 1.06 -4.34
CA ALA A 90 -9.95 2.44 -4.81
C ALA A 90 -9.81 2.60 -6.34
N TRP A 91 -9.13 1.67 -7.01
CA TRP A 91 -9.06 1.62 -8.48
C TRP A 91 -10.32 1.01 -9.11
N GLU A 92 -10.90 0.00 -8.47
CA GLU A 92 -12.11 -0.69 -8.96
C GLU A 92 -13.36 0.18 -8.92
N TRP A 93 -13.43 1.13 -7.97
CA TRP A 93 -14.62 1.94 -7.71
C TRP A 93 -14.47 3.43 -8.09
N ALA A 94 -13.42 3.79 -8.83
CA ALA A 94 -13.11 5.17 -9.17
C ALA A 94 -14.21 5.89 -9.97
N GLU A 95 -15.06 5.15 -10.67
CA GLU A 95 -16.19 5.66 -11.44
C GLU A 95 -17.50 5.72 -10.65
N ASP A 96 -17.60 5.08 -9.48
CA ASP A 96 -18.81 5.10 -8.67
C ASP A 96 -18.91 6.43 -7.89
N PRO A 97 -19.94 7.27 -8.15
CA PRO A 97 -20.07 8.56 -7.47
C PRO A 97 -20.31 8.46 -5.96
N ARG A 98 -20.58 7.26 -5.43
CA ARG A 98 -20.75 7.01 -3.99
C ARG A 98 -19.42 6.67 -3.30
N TYR A 99 -18.37 6.40 -4.07
CA TYR A 99 -17.03 6.15 -3.54
C TYR A 99 -16.27 7.49 -3.46
N PRO A 100 -15.76 7.91 -2.29
CA PRO A 100 -15.06 9.18 -2.17
C PRO A 100 -13.84 9.25 -3.08
N LEU A 101 -13.84 10.23 -3.98
CA LEU A 101 -12.80 10.45 -4.98
C LEU A 101 -11.40 10.59 -4.39
N GLU A 102 -11.28 11.02 -3.12
CA GLU A 102 -9.99 11.18 -2.46
C GLU A 102 -9.22 9.86 -2.32
N TYR A 103 -9.91 8.72 -2.17
CA TYR A 103 -9.26 7.41 -2.04
C TYR A 103 -8.77 6.93 -3.40
N SER A 104 -9.57 7.08 -4.46
CA SER A 104 -9.17 6.80 -5.83
C SER A 104 -8.02 7.69 -6.29
N THR A 105 -8.06 8.98 -5.96
CA THR A 105 -6.97 9.92 -6.25
C THR A 105 -5.67 9.45 -5.61
N TYR A 106 -5.68 9.21 -4.30
CA TYR A 106 -4.52 8.69 -3.56
C TYR A 106 -4.01 7.36 -4.14
N ALA A 107 -4.90 6.42 -4.44
CA ALA A 107 -4.51 5.12 -4.96
C ALA A 107 -3.85 5.23 -6.35
N TYR A 108 -4.36 6.10 -7.23
CA TYR A 108 -3.72 6.35 -8.53
C TYR A 108 -2.39 7.07 -8.39
N GLU A 109 -2.28 8.05 -7.50
CA GLU A 109 -1.04 8.77 -7.24
C GLU A 109 0.05 7.82 -6.71
N MET A 110 -0.30 7.00 -5.70
CA MET A 110 0.60 5.98 -5.15
C MET A 110 0.99 4.94 -6.21
N GLY A 111 0.03 4.45 -7.01
CA GLY A 111 0.30 3.51 -8.09
C GLY A 111 1.25 4.08 -9.16
N ALA A 112 1.05 5.34 -9.55
CA ALA A 112 1.94 6.03 -10.48
C ALA A 112 3.36 6.16 -9.91
N ASN A 113 3.48 6.55 -8.64
CA ASN A 113 4.76 6.63 -7.95
C ASN A 113 5.47 5.26 -7.90
N MET A 114 4.76 4.18 -7.58
CA MET A 114 5.33 2.83 -7.56
C MET A 114 5.92 2.44 -8.91
N ILE A 115 5.21 2.73 -10.00
CA ILE A 115 5.67 2.44 -11.37
C ILE A 115 6.90 3.30 -11.71
N VAL A 116 6.84 4.61 -11.45
CA VAL A 116 7.95 5.52 -11.75
C VAL A 116 9.19 5.17 -10.93
N TYR A 117 9.04 4.88 -9.63
CA TYR A 117 10.12 4.46 -8.76
C TYR A 117 10.80 3.20 -9.30
N ALA A 118 10.02 2.16 -9.61
CA ALA A 118 10.54 0.88 -10.13
C ALA A 118 11.30 1.00 -11.47
N MET A 119 11.07 2.08 -12.23
CA MET A 119 11.75 2.34 -13.50
C MET A 119 12.95 3.30 -13.37
N SER A 120 13.17 3.93 -12.20
CA SER A 120 14.12 5.03 -12.04
C SER A 120 15.17 4.83 -10.94
N HIS A 121 14.97 3.86 -10.04
CA HIS A 121 15.85 3.55 -8.91
C HIS A 121 16.25 2.07 -8.93
#